data_AF-A0A8T5B0E5-F1
#
_entry.id   AF-A0A8T5B0E5-F1
#
_cell.length_a   1.000
_cell.length_b   1.000
_cell.length_c   1.000
_cell.angle_alpha   90.00
_cell.angle_beta   90.00
_cell.angle_gamma   90.00
#
_symmetry.space_group_name_H-M   'P 1'
#
loop_
_entity.id
_entity.type
_entity.pdbx_description
1 polymer ?
#
loop_
_entity_poly.entity_id
_entity_poly.type
_entity_poly.pdbx_seq_one_letter_code
_entity_poly.pdbx_strand_id
1 'polypeptide(L)'
;MKEDCLNVMLNAPDVLQKLAGGLKISNTDEVSFIEAYLYDAHVRVKIEPRGDGSQLRISYDFTRYWLMLTLVTLLLIPIFLVIDKFLFGKPDPHSIMIPLIMLFGWALIANQDEKKKREKILKKITTIVNS
;
A
#
# COMPACT_ATOMS: atom_id res chain seq x y z
N MET A 1 -6.04 -3.69 9.32
CA MET A 1 -5.27 -2.51 8.86
C MET A 1 -4.10 -2.33 9.81
N LYS A 2 -2.91 -2.02 9.30
CA LYS A 2 -1.75 -1.63 10.13
C LYS A 2 -1.83 -0.12 10.35
N GLU A 3 -1.46 0.35 11.53
CA GLU A 3 -1.50 1.77 11.89
C GLU A 3 -0.14 2.23 12.41
N ASP A 4 0.27 3.42 12.01
CA ASP A 4 1.41 4.13 12.55
C ASP A 4 0.97 5.45 13.21
N CYS A 5 1.68 5.84 14.26
CA CYS A 5 1.45 7.10 14.97
C CYS A 5 2.61 8.06 14.73
N LEU A 6 2.32 9.29 14.31
CA LEU A 6 3.29 10.36 14.14
C LEU A 6 2.84 11.59 14.94
N ASN A 7 3.64 12.03 15.89
CA ASN A 7 3.38 13.26 16.64
C ASN A 7 4.01 14.45 15.92
N VAL A 8 3.26 15.53 15.80
CA VAL A 8 3.65 16.73 15.08
C VAL A 8 3.39 17.97 15.95
N MET A 9 4.36 18.87 16.04
CA MET A 9 4.22 20.18 16.69
C MET A 9 3.55 21.20 15.74
N LEU A 10 2.41 20.82 15.15
CA LEU A 10 1.59 21.68 14.31
C LEU A 10 0.13 21.49 14.72
N ASN A 11 -0.67 22.56 14.64
CA ASN A 11 -2.09 22.46 14.93
C ASN A 11 -2.80 21.64 13.85
N ALA A 12 -3.88 20.98 14.22
CA ALA A 12 -4.67 20.14 13.33
C ALA A 12 -5.04 20.82 11.99
N PRO A 13 -5.50 22.10 11.96
CA PRO A 13 -5.78 22.79 10.69
C PRO A 13 -4.54 23.01 9.83
N ASP A 14 -3.39 23.36 10.42
CA ASP A 14 -2.13 23.58 9.67
C ASP A 14 -1.64 22.27 9.04
N VAL A 15 -1.74 21.16 9.79
CA VAL A 15 -1.41 19.83 9.28
C VAL A 15 -2.34 19.43 8.14
N LEU A 16 -3.65 19.67 8.29
CA LEU A 16 -4.64 19.38 7.25
C LEU A 16 -4.35 20.17 5.97
N GLN A 17 -4.02 21.46 6.09
CA GLN A 17 -3.68 22.30 4.94
C GLN A 17 -2.41 21.84 4.23
N LYS A 18 -1.34 21.53 4.96
CA LYS A 18 -0.08 21.02 4.37
C LYS A 18 -0.29 19.68 3.68
N LEU A 19 -1.02 18.76 4.32
CA LEU A 19 -1.35 17.47 3.73
C LEU A 19 -2.24 17.62 2.49
N ALA A 20 -3.21 18.54 2.51
CA ALA A 20 -4.06 18.82 1.36
C ALA A 20 -3.30 19.43 0.17
N GLY A 21 -2.28 20.27 0.44
CA GLY A 21 -1.41 20.82 -0.60
C GLY A 21 -0.38 19.81 -1.14
N GLY A 22 0.05 18.85 -0.32
CA GLY A 22 1.10 17.88 -0.67
C GLY A 22 0.62 16.50 -1.14
N LEU A 23 -0.65 16.16 -0.94
CA LEU A 23 -1.23 14.86 -1.29
C LEU A 23 -2.38 15.00 -2.30
N LYS A 24 -2.47 14.06 -3.23
CA LYS A 24 -3.64 13.92 -4.09
C LYS A 24 -4.77 13.27 -3.29
N ILE A 25 -5.62 14.10 -2.71
CA ILE A 25 -6.73 13.70 -1.83
C ILE A 25 -7.74 12.87 -2.63
N SER A 26 -8.11 11.71 -2.09
CA SER A 26 -9.22 10.89 -2.57
C SER A 26 -10.53 11.25 -1.89
N ASN A 27 -10.47 11.54 -0.59
CA ASN A 27 -11.60 11.94 0.22
C ASN A 27 -11.10 12.75 1.43
N THR A 28 -11.87 13.71 1.88
CA THR A 28 -11.55 14.50 3.07
C THR A 28 -12.84 14.79 3.79
N ASP A 29 -12.84 14.60 5.10
CA ASP A 29 -13.86 15.17 5.96
C ASP A 29 -13.17 16.34 6.64
N GLU A 30 -13.60 17.56 6.30
CA GLU A 30 -12.90 18.85 6.47
C GLU A 30 -12.33 19.13 7.87
N VAL A 31 -12.65 18.27 8.85
CA VAL A 31 -12.39 18.46 10.28
C VAL A 31 -11.45 17.40 10.88
N SER A 32 -11.24 16.22 10.28
CA SER A 32 -10.67 15.09 11.06
C SER A 32 -9.83 14.06 10.32
N PHE A 33 -10.01 13.88 9.01
CA PHE A 33 -9.21 12.88 8.28
C PHE A 33 -9.03 13.22 6.80
N ILE A 34 -7.91 12.73 6.26
CA ILE A 34 -7.58 12.77 4.83
C ILE A 34 -7.36 11.35 4.34
N GLU A 35 -7.99 11.01 3.23
CA GLU A 35 -7.74 9.76 2.50
C GLU A 35 -6.99 10.07 1.22
N ALA A 36 -5.96 9.27 0.94
CA ALA A 36 -5.16 9.40 -0.27
C ALA A 36 -4.69 8.03 -0.74
N TYR A 37 -4.39 7.92 -2.04
CA TYR A 37 -3.70 6.75 -2.59
C TYR A 37 -2.21 7.06 -2.70
N LEU A 38 -1.38 6.27 -2.01
CA LEU A 38 0.07 6.42 -2.00
C LEU A 38 0.76 5.06 -2.06
N TYR A 39 1.68 4.89 -3.01
CA TYR A 39 2.51 3.70 -3.15
C TYR A 39 1.70 2.39 -3.08
N ASP A 40 0.64 2.32 -3.88
CA ASP A 40 -0.29 1.18 -3.99
C ASP A 40 -1.10 0.88 -2.72
N ALA A 41 -1.03 1.74 -1.70
CA ALA A 41 -1.84 1.68 -0.50
C ALA A 41 -2.95 2.72 -0.57
N HIS A 42 -4.14 2.34 -0.08
CA HIS A 42 -5.09 3.32 0.41
C HIS A 42 -4.64 3.75 1.81
N VAL A 43 -4.39 5.05 1.98
CA VAL A 43 -3.85 5.65 3.20
C VAL A 43 -4.90 6.57 3.79
N ARG A 44 -5.23 6.34 5.07
CA ARG A 44 -6.09 7.23 5.85
C ARG A 44 -5.24 7.90 6.93
N VAL A 45 -5.18 9.22 6.92
CA VAL A 45 -4.51 10.01 7.95
C VAL A 45 -5.59 10.67 8.81
N LYS A 46 -5.75 10.18 10.04
CA LYS A 46 -6.62 10.80 11.03
C LYS A 46 -5.80 11.78 11.87
N ILE A 47 -6.28 13.00 12.01
CA ILE A 47 -5.62 14.08 12.73
C ILE A 47 -6.33 14.26 14.08
N GLU A 48 -5.62 14.03 15.18
CA GLU A 48 -6.16 14.18 16.53
C GLU A 48 -5.38 15.30 17.26
N PRO A 49 -6.02 16.38 17.72
CA PRO A 49 -5.34 17.43 18.48
C PRO A 49 -4.83 16.87 19.81
N ARG A 50 -3.59 17.21 20.20
CA ARG A 50 -2.96 16.69 21.41
C ARG A 50 -2.04 17.74 22.04
N GLY A 51 -2.51 18.43 23.07
CA GLY A 51 -1.76 19.50 23.74
C GLY A 51 -1.43 20.63 22.76
N ASP A 52 -0.16 21.01 22.69
CA ASP A 52 0.36 22.08 21.82
C ASP A 52 0.61 21.63 20.36
N GLY A 53 0.07 20.48 19.95
CA GLY A 53 0.28 19.93 18.61
C GLY A 53 -0.81 18.94 18.19
N SER A 54 -0.47 18.06 17.25
CA SER A 54 -1.38 17.06 16.69
C SER A 54 -0.73 15.68 16.59
N GLN A 55 -1.51 14.65 16.83
CA GLN A 55 -1.15 13.27 16.56
C GLN A 55 -1.80 12.82 15.25
N LEU A 56 -0.98 12.33 14.33
CA LEU A 56 -1.42 11.71 13.09
C LEU A 56 -1.47 10.20 13.28
N ARG A 57 -2.66 9.61 13.15
CA ARG A 57 -2.83 8.16 13.01
C ARG A 57 -2.94 7.85 11.53
N ILE A 58 -1.97 7.11 11.01
CA ILE A 58 -1.86 6.77 9.60
C ILE A 58 -2.20 5.29 9.46
N SER A 59 -3.37 5.00 8.90
CA SER A 59 -3.83 3.64 8.62
C SER A 59 -3.54 3.28 7.16
N TYR A 60 -3.00 2.08 6.94
CA TYR A 60 -2.64 1.58 5.61
C TYR A 60 -3.50 0.39 5.23
N ASP A 61 -4.02 0.42 4.01
CA ASP A 61 -4.73 -0.69 3.39
C ASP A 61 -4.11 -1.04 2.02
N PHE A 62 -3.44 -2.19 1.98
CA PHE A 62 -2.82 -2.77 0.78
C PHE A 62 -3.70 -3.86 0.15
N THR A 63 -4.92 -4.08 0.64
CA THR A 63 -5.77 -5.21 0.24
C THR A 63 -6.01 -5.22 -1.27
N ARG A 64 -6.31 -4.06 -1.86
CA ARG A 64 -6.55 -3.94 -3.30
C ARG A 64 -5.30 -4.28 -4.14
N TYR A 65 -4.13 -3.86 -3.69
CA TYR A 65 -2.85 -4.18 -4.34
C TYR A 65 -2.59 -5.69 -4.32
N TRP A 66 -2.72 -6.32 -3.15
CA TRP A 66 -2.52 -7.77 -3.02
C TRP A 66 -3.52 -8.58 -3.84
N LEU A 67 -4.80 -8.19 -3.81
CA LEU A 67 -5.84 -8.86 -4.56
C LEU A 67 -5.56 -8.78 -6.08
N MET A 68 -5.16 -7.62 -6.57
CA MET A 68 -4.77 -7.44 -7.98
C MET A 68 -3.54 -8.28 -8.35
N LEU A 69 -2.52 -8.31 -7.50
CA LEU A 69 -1.31 -9.11 -7.74
C LEU A 69 -1.61 -10.62 -7.76
N THR A 70 -2.43 -11.10 -6.82
CA THR A 70 -2.86 -12.51 -6.80
C THR A 70 -3.67 -12.87 -8.04
N LEU A 71 -4.59 -12.00 -8.48
CA LEU A 71 -5.37 -12.22 -9.71
C LEU A 71 -4.47 -12.29 -10.95
N VAL A 72 -3.51 -11.37 -11.10
CA VAL A 72 -2.56 -11.39 -12.21
C VAL A 72 -1.75 -12.68 -12.20
N THR A 73 -1.28 -13.12 -11.05
CA THR A 73 -0.49 -14.35 -10.95
C THR A 73 -1.32 -15.60 -11.27
N LEU A 74 -2.58 -15.64 -10.85
CA LEU A 74 -3.51 -16.71 -11.22
C LEU A 74 -3.80 -16.73 -12.73
N LEU A 75 -3.91 -15.56 -13.38
CA LEU A 75 -4.08 -15.44 -14.82
C LEU A 75 -2.84 -15.89 -15.61
N LEU A 76 -1.64 -15.82 -15.03
CA LEU A 76 -0.42 -16.31 -15.67
C LEU A 76 -0.37 -17.84 -15.74
N ILE A 77 -0.98 -18.56 -14.80
CA ILE A 77 -1.01 -20.03 -14.78
C ILE A 77 -1.50 -20.64 -16.12
N PRO A 78 -2.69 -20.29 -16.64
CA PRO A 78 -3.15 -20.83 -17.93
C PRO A 78 -2.28 -20.38 -19.11
N ILE A 79 -1.69 -19.17 -19.06
CA ILE A 79 -0.77 -18.71 -20.11
C ILE A 79 0.48 -19.59 -20.15
N PHE A 80 1.07 -19.89 -18.98
CA PHE A 80 2.19 -20.82 -18.87
C PHE A 80 1.83 -22.21 -19.41
N LEU A 81 0.65 -22.74 -19.07
CA LEU A 81 0.17 -24.02 -19.59
C LEU A 81 0.02 -24.06 -21.11
N VAL A 82 -0.44 -22.97 -21.72
CA VAL A 82 -0.58 -22.86 -23.19
C VAL A 82 0.79 -22.80 -23.86
N ILE A 83 1.70 -21.98 -23.33
CA ILE A 83 3.08 -21.85 -23.85
C ILE A 83 3.81 -23.19 -23.75
N ASP A 84 3.70 -23.86 -22.61
CA ASP A 84 4.34 -25.15 -22.35
C ASP A 84 3.84 -26.25 -23.29
N LYS A 85 2.52 -26.31 -23.52
CA LYS A 85 1.93 -27.20 -24.53
C LYS A 85 2.45 -26.90 -25.95
N PHE A 86 2.68 -25.63 -26.29
CA PHE A 86 3.20 -25.24 -27.60
C PHE A 86 4.69 -25.60 -27.77
N LEU A 87 5.49 -25.45 -26.71
CA LEU A 87 6.92 -25.72 -26.72
C LEU A 87 7.27 -27.22 -26.64
N PHE A 88 6.53 -28.01 -25.86
CA PHE A 88 6.87 -29.41 -25.55
C PHE A 88 5.85 -30.42 -26.06
N GLY A 89 4.76 -29.99 -26.70
CA GLY A 89 3.74 -30.86 -27.31
C GLY A 89 2.82 -31.57 -26.30
N LYS A 90 3.14 -31.54 -25.00
CA LYS A 90 2.33 -32.02 -23.88
C LYS A 90 2.50 -31.06 -22.70
N PRO A 91 1.45 -30.80 -21.89
CA PRO A 91 1.59 -29.98 -20.70
C PRO A 91 2.44 -30.74 -19.66
N ASP A 92 3.60 -30.19 -19.33
CA ASP A 92 4.44 -30.65 -18.23
C ASP A 92 3.83 -30.17 -16.90
N PRO A 93 3.45 -31.08 -15.98
CA PRO A 93 2.92 -30.70 -14.68
C PRO A 93 3.93 -29.88 -13.83
N HIS A 94 5.23 -29.95 -14.09
CA HIS A 94 6.24 -29.12 -13.43
C HIS A 94 6.17 -27.64 -13.83
N SER A 95 5.64 -27.33 -15.02
CA SER A 95 5.47 -25.93 -15.46
C SER A 95 4.40 -25.18 -14.65
N ILE A 96 3.51 -25.88 -13.95
CA ILE A 96 2.57 -25.31 -12.97
C ILE A 96 3.27 -25.00 -11.63
N MET A 97 4.33 -25.75 -11.29
CA MET A 97 5.07 -25.49 -10.06
C MET A 97 5.74 -24.12 -10.06
N ILE A 98 6.15 -23.60 -11.21
CA ILE A 98 6.80 -22.28 -11.33
C ILE A 98 5.89 -21.15 -10.82
N PRO A 99 4.67 -20.94 -11.34
CA PRO A 99 3.77 -19.91 -10.82
C PRO A 99 3.32 -20.18 -9.37
N LEU A 100 3.22 -21.45 -8.94
CA LEU A 100 2.91 -21.79 -7.54
C LEU A 100 4.03 -21.41 -6.58
N ILE A 101 5.30 -21.67 -6.94
CA ILE A 101 6.48 -21.26 -6.17
C ILE A 101 6.58 -19.73 -6.16
N MET A 102 6.27 -19.06 -7.28
CA MET A 102 6.21 -17.60 -7.32
C MET A 102 5.13 -17.07 -6.36
N LEU A 103 3.92 -17.63 -6.33
CA LEU A 103 2.86 -17.26 -5.38
C LEU A 103 3.31 -17.43 -3.92
N PHE A 104 3.96 -18.55 -3.60
CA PHE A 104 4.48 -18.80 -2.25
C PHE A 104 5.61 -17.83 -1.87
N GLY A 105 6.55 -17.61 -2.78
CA GLY A 105 7.63 -16.63 -2.60
C GLY A 105 7.08 -15.23 -2.38
N TRP A 106 6.04 -14.84 -3.13
CA TRP A 106 5.33 -13.58 -2.96
C TRP A 106 4.67 -13.42 -1.60
N ALA A 107 4.00 -14.47 -1.09
CA ALA A 107 3.39 -14.45 0.23
C ALA A 107 4.43 -14.24 1.35
N LEU A 108 5.64 -14.79 1.20
CA LEU A 108 6.73 -14.62 2.17
C LEU A 108 7.30 -13.19 2.15
N ILE A 109 7.44 -12.59 0.96
CA ILE A 109 7.95 -11.22 0.85
C ILE A 109 6.87 -10.15 1.05
N ALA A 110 5.59 -10.53 1.08
CA ALA A 110 4.49 -9.59 1.20
C ALA A 110 4.61 -8.66 2.42
N ASN A 111 4.94 -9.25 3.57
CA ASN A 111 5.16 -8.48 4.79
C ASN A 111 6.35 -7.53 4.70
N GLN A 112 7.41 -7.90 3.98
CA GLN A 112 8.58 -7.04 3.79
C GLN A 112 8.30 -5.91 2.81
N ASP A 113 7.58 -6.18 1.71
CA ASP A 113 7.17 -5.16 0.73
C ASP A 113 6.23 -4.12 1.38
N GLU A 114 5.22 -4.58 2.12
CA GLU A 114 4.35 -3.68 2.90
C GLU A 114 5.14 -2.82 3.89
N LYS A 115 6.11 -3.40 4.59
CA LYS A 115 6.96 -2.65 5.52
C LYS A 115 7.73 -1.54 4.80
N LYS A 116 8.38 -1.87 3.68
CA LYS A 116 9.11 -0.88 2.87
C LYS A 116 8.20 0.21 2.32
N LYS A 117 6.99 -0.14 1.88
CA LYS A 117 5.99 0.82 1.40
C LYS A 117 5.49 1.74 2.52
N ARG A 118 5.21 1.21 3.71
CA ARG A 118 4.85 2.00 4.89
C ARG A 118 5.93 3.01 5.25
N GLU A 119 7.20 2.59 5.30
CA GLU A 119 8.33 3.48 5.59
C GLU A 119 8.42 4.63 4.56
N LYS A 120 8.21 4.34 3.27
CA LYS A 120 8.17 5.37 2.22
C LYS A 120 7.01 6.34 2.40
N ILE A 121 5.82 5.83 2.73
CA ILE A 121 4.63 6.67 2.98
C ILE A 121 4.86 7.57 4.20
N LEU A 122 5.35 7.00 5.31
CA LEU A 122 5.70 7.75 6.52
C LEU A 122 6.68 8.86 6.21
N LYS A 123 7.78 8.54 5.52
CA LYS A 123 8.78 9.54 5.13
C LYS A 123 8.16 10.66 4.30
N LYS A 124 7.30 10.34 3.33
CA LYS A 124 6.62 11.34 2.50
C LYS A 124 5.68 12.24 3.32
N ILE A 125 4.87 11.66 4.21
CA ILE A 125 3.96 12.41 5.09
C ILE A 125 4.77 13.33 6.02
N THR A 126 5.82 12.81 6.65
CA THR A 126 6.71 13.61 7.50
C THR A 126 7.37 14.75 6.72
N THR A 127 7.80 14.51 5.48
CA THR A 127 8.37 15.57 4.62
C THR A 127 7.35 16.66 4.32
N ILE A 128 6.12 16.32 3.95
CA ILE A 128 5.06 17.30 3.63
C ILE A 128 4.70 18.14 4.86
N VAL A 129 4.65 17.52 6.03
CA VAL A 129 4.26 18.21 7.26
C VAL A 129 5.37 19.13 7.78
N ASN A 130 6.64 18.75 7.60
CA ASN A 130 7.80 19.52 8.06
C ASN A 130 8.35 20.53 7.03
N SER A 131 7.93 20.47 5.76
CA SER A 131 8.22 21.49 4.73
C SER A 131 7.35 22.72 4.91
#